data_AF-A0A843GY82-F1
#
_entry.id   AF-A0A843GY82-F1
#
_cell.length_a   1.000
_cell.length_b   1.000
_cell.length_c   1.000
_cell.angle_alpha   90.00
_cell.angle_beta   90.00
_cell.angle_gamma   90.00
#
_symmetry.space_group_name_H-M   'P 1'
#
loop_
_entity.id
_entity.type
_entity.pdbx_description
1 polymer ?
#
loop_
_entity_poly.entity_id
_entity_poly.type
_entity_poly.pdbx_seq_one_letter_code
_entity_poly.pdbx_strand_id
1 'polypeptide(L)'
;MEKNSLGPADIAALSGNNDSFGNNGAWWLILFMMFAFGGNGWGNGWGNNGFNNNIDNRFLERDVFATNQNVSNTGAFTNQNVSNSACQTQRDVLENRYTNQLGVQQVIANDNNCCMQTQNQILNSKYDLDKEILQNRYENSLQTQTLSGQLAQCCCDIKNTAHQEGEATRALITQNMIDNLRDQLAATREQLTNARSANLANSIMADNAAQTQTLISSLLPRPVPAYPSASPYMAYNWSNYFNNGGCPYNNI
;
A
#
# COMPACT_ATOMS: atom_id res chain seq x y z
N MET A 1 -71.47 -25.30 132.57
CA MET A 1 -71.07 -25.80 131.24
C MET A 1 -72.36 -26.10 130.50
N GLU A 2 -72.84 -25.11 129.73
CA GLU A 2 -74.05 -25.28 128.94
C GLU A 2 -73.82 -26.24 127.78
N LYS A 3 -74.78 -27.16 127.64
CA LYS A 3 -75.49 -27.58 126.42
C LYS A 3 -74.67 -27.63 125.13
N ASN A 4 -74.68 -28.79 124.48
CA ASN A 4 -75.29 -28.88 123.15
C ASN A 4 -75.71 -30.32 122.87
N SER A 5 -76.94 -30.41 122.38
CA SER A 5 -77.71 -31.61 122.06
C SER A 5 -76.90 -32.61 121.24
N LEU A 6 -76.77 -33.83 121.76
CA LEU A 6 -76.47 -34.99 120.91
C LEU A 6 -77.54 -35.00 119.81
N GLY A 7 -77.06 -34.99 118.57
CA GLY A 7 -77.92 -34.84 117.41
C GLY A 7 -78.64 -36.16 117.12
N PRO A 8 -79.73 -36.13 116.35
CA PRO A 8 -80.51 -37.31 115.95
C PRO A 8 -79.68 -38.47 115.32
N ALA A 9 -78.46 -38.18 114.87
CA ALA A 9 -77.51 -39.18 114.38
C ALA A 9 -76.91 -40.06 115.50
N ASP A 10 -76.74 -39.52 116.71
CA ASP A 10 -76.05 -40.22 117.81
C ASP A 10 -76.95 -41.25 118.51
N ILE A 11 -78.28 -41.12 118.40
CA ILE A 11 -79.26 -42.05 119.00
C ILE A 11 -79.65 -43.19 118.06
N ALA A 12 -79.55 -43.04 116.73
CA ALA A 12 -79.80 -44.16 115.80
C ALA A 12 -78.66 -45.20 115.83
N ALA A 13 -77.43 -44.78 116.18
CA ALA A 13 -76.33 -45.69 116.53
C ALA A 13 -76.59 -46.40 117.87
N LEU A 14 -77.39 -45.79 118.74
CA LEU A 14 -77.89 -46.39 119.97
C LEU A 14 -79.12 -47.26 119.67
N SER A 15 -78.86 -48.35 118.95
CA SER A 15 -79.24 -49.66 119.48
C SER A 15 -80.74 -49.90 119.71
N GLY A 16 -81.35 -50.55 118.74
CA GLY A 16 -82.47 -51.45 118.98
C GLY A 16 -83.38 -51.52 117.76
N ASN A 17 -83.57 -52.65 117.09
CA ASN A 17 -83.22 -54.01 117.44
C ASN A 17 -83.36 -54.85 116.16
N ASN A 18 -82.37 -55.70 115.92
CA ASN A 18 -82.55 -57.08 115.48
C ASN A 18 -83.42 -57.36 114.24
N ASP A 19 -82.69 -57.56 113.14
CA ASP A 19 -82.67 -58.81 112.38
C ASP A 19 -83.01 -58.69 110.88
N SER A 20 -81.94 -58.93 110.11
CA SER A 20 -81.93 -59.72 108.87
C SER A 20 -82.29 -59.03 107.55
N PHE A 21 -81.34 -58.25 107.03
CA PHE A 21 -81.02 -58.30 105.60
C PHE A 21 -80.32 -59.64 105.29
N GLY A 22 -81.12 -60.71 105.16
CA GLY A 22 -80.59 -62.03 104.78
C GLY A 22 -81.51 -63.20 105.14
N ASN A 23 -82.38 -63.58 104.22
CA ASN A 23 -82.37 -64.97 103.74
C ASN A 23 -83.06 -65.09 102.36
N ASN A 24 -82.25 -64.98 101.31
CA ASN A 24 -82.48 -65.44 99.93
C ASN A 24 -83.78 -65.05 99.20
N GLY A 25 -83.82 -63.85 98.60
CA GLY A 25 -84.84 -63.54 97.58
C GLY A 25 -84.81 -62.14 96.92
N ALA A 26 -84.16 -61.14 97.52
CA ALA A 26 -84.26 -59.73 97.09
C ALA A 26 -83.05 -59.18 96.31
N TRP A 27 -82.23 -60.03 95.68
CA TRP A 27 -80.98 -59.62 95.01
C TRP A 27 -81.17 -59.00 93.61
N TRP A 28 -82.29 -59.25 92.93
CA TRP A 28 -82.59 -58.71 91.60
C TRP A 28 -82.90 -57.19 91.60
N LEU A 29 -83.32 -56.64 92.75
CA LEU A 29 -83.63 -55.22 92.94
C LEU A 29 -82.36 -54.34 92.97
N ILE A 30 -81.22 -54.93 93.34
CA ILE A 30 -79.90 -54.28 93.35
C ILE A 30 -79.43 -53.97 91.91
N LEU A 31 -79.75 -54.84 90.95
CA LEU A 31 -79.42 -54.61 89.53
C LEU A 31 -80.22 -53.45 88.94
N PHE A 32 -81.49 -53.29 89.32
CA PHE A 32 -82.34 -52.21 88.80
C PHE A 32 -81.91 -50.82 89.30
N MET A 33 -81.43 -50.70 90.55
CA MET A 33 -80.97 -49.41 91.08
C MET A 33 -79.60 -48.99 90.51
N MET A 34 -78.72 -49.94 90.19
CA MET A 34 -77.39 -49.65 89.62
C MET A 34 -77.48 -49.09 88.19
N PHE A 35 -78.46 -49.51 87.38
CA PHE A 35 -78.71 -48.94 86.05
C PHE A 35 -79.57 -47.66 86.07
N ALA A 36 -80.41 -47.47 87.09
CA ALA A 36 -81.30 -46.31 87.16
C ALA A 36 -80.65 -45.07 87.80
N PHE A 37 -79.72 -45.24 88.77
CA PHE A 37 -79.22 -44.11 89.58
C PHE A 37 -77.73 -44.19 90.00
N GLY A 38 -76.89 -45.07 89.40
CA GLY A 38 -75.59 -45.44 89.98
C GLY A 38 -74.34 -45.40 89.10
N GLY A 39 -74.26 -44.58 88.03
CA GLY A 39 -73.04 -44.46 87.21
C GLY A 39 -72.85 -43.13 86.49
N ASN A 40 -72.30 -42.13 87.21
CA ASN A 40 -71.61 -40.89 86.81
C ASN A 40 -72.08 -40.10 85.55
N GLY A 41 -72.51 -38.84 85.63
CA GLY A 41 -72.45 -37.87 86.72
C GLY A 41 -73.01 -36.51 86.29
N TRP A 42 -73.65 -35.85 87.24
CA TRP A 42 -74.25 -34.52 87.13
C TRP A 42 -73.14 -33.45 87.23
N GLY A 43 -73.00 -32.55 86.25
CA GLY A 43 -72.04 -31.45 86.35
C GLY A 43 -71.82 -30.57 85.09
N ASN A 44 -72.50 -29.42 85.07
CA ASN A 44 -72.07 -28.09 84.58
C ASN A 44 -71.49 -27.85 83.15
N GLY A 45 -72.06 -26.84 82.46
CA GLY A 45 -71.36 -26.02 81.44
C GLY A 45 -72.28 -25.47 80.35
N TRP A 46 -72.96 -24.33 80.53
CA TRP A 46 -72.53 -22.99 80.08
C TRP A 46 -72.31 -22.81 78.57
N GLY A 47 -73.19 -22.02 77.93
CA GLY A 47 -72.93 -21.28 76.69
C GLY A 47 -72.85 -22.14 75.41
N ASN A 48 -73.17 -21.66 74.21
CA ASN A 48 -73.34 -20.31 73.71
C ASN A 48 -74.00 -20.40 72.31
N ASN A 49 -74.51 -19.27 71.82
CA ASN A 49 -75.07 -19.04 70.49
C ASN A 49 -74.21 -19.57 69.33
N GLY A 50 -74.85 -19.84 68.19
CA GLY A 50 -74.22 -19.57 66.89
C GLY A 50 -74.53 -20.57 65.78
N PHE A 51 -75.43 -20.16 64.88
CA PHE A 51 -75.32 -20.32 63.43
C PHE A 51 -74.58 -21.54 62.84
N ASN A 52 -75.31 -22.23 61.95
CA ASN A 52 -74.84 -22.80 60.68
C ASN A 52 -73.89 -24.02 60.70
N ASN A 53 -74.46 -25.22 60.71
CA ASN A 53 -73.80 -26.40 60.10
C ASN A 53 -74.47 -26.86 58.79
N ASN A 54 -75.67 -26.36 58.48
CA ASN A 54 -76.41 -26.69 57.24
C ASN A 54 -76.22 -25.68 56.10
N ILE A 55 -75.69 -24.48 56.39
CA ILE A 55 -75.34 -23.49 55.37
C ILE A 55 -73.99 -23.87 54.74
N ASP A 56 -73.00 -24.23 55.55
CA ASP A 56 -71.64 -24.53 55.06
C ASP A 56 -71.62 -25.68 54.06
N ASN A 57 -72.29 -26.81 54.35
CA ASN A 57 -72.29 -27.97 53.45
C ASN A 57 -72.99 -27.72 52.09
N ARG A 58 -74.08 -26.94 52.06
CA ARG A 58 -74.81 -26.63 50.82
C ARG A 58 -74.14 -25.55 49.97
N PHE A 59 -73.45 -24.60 50.61
CA PHE A 59 -72.63 -23.62 49.90
C PHE A 59 -71.36 -24.27 49.34
N LEU A 60 -70.71 -25.16 50.11
CA LEU A 60 -69.58 -25.97 49.65
C LEU A 60 -69.94 -26.83 48.44
N GLU A 61 -71.05 -27.58 48.47
CA GLU A 61 -71.48 -28.37 47.30
C GLU A 61 -71.77 -27.50 46.08
N ARG A 62 -72.56 -26.42 46.22
CA ARG A 62 -72.93 -25.57 45.08
C ARG A 62 -71.72 -24.85 44.47
N ASP A 63 -70.78 -24.42 45.30
CA ASP A 63 -69.55 -23.77 44.85
C ASP A 63 -68.58 -24.77 44.19
N VAL A 64 -68.49 -25.99 44.71
CA VAL A 64 -67.71 -27.07 44.10
C VAL A 64 -68.28 -27.48 42.74
N PHE A 65 -69.61 -27.59 42.58
CA PHE A 65 -70.21 -27.92 41.28
C PHE A 65 -70.04 -26.78 40.26
N ALA A 66 -70.22 -25.53 40.67
CA ALA A 66 -69.99 -24.36 39.81
C ALA A 66 -68.51 -24.23 39.40
N THR A 67 -67.59 -24.43 40.35
CA THR A 67 -66.14 -24.38 40.12
C THR A 67 -65.69 -25.51 39.20
N ASN A 68 -66.15 -26.75 39.41
CA ASN A 68 -65.80 -27.87 38.53
C ASN A 68 -66.31 -27.68 37.10
N GLN A 69 -67.51 -27.13 36.89
CA GLN A 69 -67.99 -26.81 35.54
C GLN A 69 -67.15 -25.70 34.89
N ASN A 70 -66.83 -24.63 35.62
CA ASN A 70 -65.99 -23.55 35.10
C ASN A 70 -64.57 -24.01 34.76
N VAL A 71 -63.97 -24.85 35.61
CA VAL A 71 -62.65 -25.46 35.37
C VAL A 71 -62.70 -26.41 34.18
N SER A 72 -63.74 -27.23 34.06
CA SER A 72 -63.92 -28.13 32.90
C SER A 72 -64.09 -27.36 31.59
N ASN A 73 -64.91 -26.31 31.58
CA ASN A 73 -65.15 -25.48 30.40
C ASN A 73 -63.89 -24.69 30.02
N THR A 74 -63.18 -24.15 31.02
CA THR A 74 -61.91 -23.43 30.79
C THR A 74 -60.83 -24.39 30.28
N GLY A 75 -60.68 -25.57 30.89
CA GLY A 75 -59.73 -26.59 30.46
C GLY A 75 -59.99 -27.09 29.05
N ALA A 76 -61.26 -27.32 28.69
CA ALA A 76 -61.65 -27.68 27.33
C ALA A 76 -61.31 -26.57 26.32
N PHE A 77 -61.64 -25.32 26.63
CA PHE A 77 -61.32 -24.16 25.78
C PHE A 77 -59.80 -23.95 25.63
N THR A 78 -59.04 -24.07 26.71
CA THR A 78 -57.57 -23.96 26.68
C THR A 78 -56.96 -25.08 25.84
N ASN A 79 -57.41 -26.33 26.01
CA ASN A 79 -56.90 -27.46 25.23
C ASN A 79 -57.21 -27.32 23.73
N GLN A 80 -58.40 -26.84 23.40
CA GLN A 80 -58.78 -26.55 22.02
C GLN A 80 -57.94 -25.42 21.41
N ASN A 81 -57.69 -24.34 22.14
CA ASN A 81 -56.83 -23.25 21.67
C ASN A 81 -55.39 -23.69 21.48
N VAL A 82 -54.82 -24.45 22.42
CA VAL A 82 -53.46 -25.01 22.30
C VAL A 82 -53.38 -25.94 21.08
N SER A 83 -54.38 -26.79 20.87
CA SER A 83 -54.44 -27.68 19.69
C SER A 83 -54.52 -26.90 18.37
N ASN A 84 -55.35 -25.86 18.32
CA ASN A 84 -55.47 -24.99 17.15
C ASN A 84 -54.18 -24.21 16.86
N SER A 85 -53.55 -23.65 17.89
CA SER A 85 -52.27 -22.96 17.78
C SER A 85 -51.15 -23.90 17.33
N ALA A 86 -51.08 -25.12 17.87
CA ALA A 86 -50.09 -26.11 17.45
C ALA A 86 -50.22 -26.48 15.97
N CYS A 87 -51.45 -26.66 15.46
CA CYS A 87 -51.71 -26.90 14.04
C CYS A 87 -51.34 -25.70 13.15
N GLN A 88 -51.54 -24.47 13.61
CA GLN A 88 -51.11 -23.27 12.89
C GLN A 88 -49.58 -23.18 12.82
N THR A 89 -48.88 -23.34 13.95
CA THR A 89 -47.42 -23.33 13.99
C THR A 89 -46.81 -24.41 13.09
N GLN A 90 -47.39 -25.60 13.03
CA GLN A 90 -46.90 -26.65 12.12
C GLN A 90 -47.06 -26.26 10.64
N ARG A 91 -48.17 -25.62 10.26
CA ARG A 91 -48.34 -25.09 8.90
C ARG A 91 -47.29 -24.04 8.58
N ASP A 92 -47.09 -23.07 9.46
CA ASP A 92 -46.13 -21.99 9.25
C ASP A 92 -44.71 -22.53 9.11
N VAL A 93 -44.33 -23.54 9.91
CA VAL A 93 -43.02 -24.20 9.82
C VAL A 93 -42.87 -24.95 8.49
N LEU A 94 -43.92 -25.64 8.01
CA LEU A 94 -43.90 -26.33 6.73
C LEU A 94 -43.81 -25.35 5.56
N GLU A 95 -44.55 -24.25 5.61
CA GLU A 95 -44.54 -23.20 4.59
C GLU A 95 -43.20 -22.45 4.56
N ASN A 96 -42.64 -22.15 5.73
CA ASN A 96 -41.32 -21.54 5.87
C ASN A 96 -40.21 -22.48 5.36
N ARG A 97 -40.30 -23.79 5.65
CA ARG A 97 -39.37 -24.79 5.11
C ARG A 97 -39.47 -24.87 3.59
N TYR A 98 -40.68 -24.93 3.04
CA TYR A 98 -40.89 -24.98 1.60
C TYR A 98 -40.36 -23.72 0.90
N THR A 99 -40.64 -22.53 1.44
CA THR A 99 -40.15 -21.25 0.93
C THR A 99 -38.63 -21.15 0.99
N ASN A 100 -38.01 -21.55 2.10
CA ASN A 100 -36.56 -21.57 2.22
C ASN A 100 -35.93 -22.57 1.25
N GLN A 101 -36.53 -23.73 1.05
CA GLN A 101 -36.00 -24.74 0.14
C GLN A 101 -36.05 -24.27 -1.32
N LEU A 102 -37.13 -23.60 -1.73
CA LEU A 102 -37.21 -22.94 -3.04
C LEU A 102 -36.22 -21.78 -3.17
N GLY A 103 -36.08 -20.95 -2.14
CA GLY A 103 -35.12 -19.84 -2.11
C GLY A 103 -33.68 -20.33 -2.24
N VAL A 104 -33.32 -21.38 -1.51
CA VAL A 104 -32.00 -22.03 -1.61
C VAL A 104 -31.78 -22.62 -2.99
N GLN A 105 -32.78 -23.26 -3.60
CA GLN A 105 -32.66 -23.81 -4.95
C GLN A 105 -32.46 -22.72 -6.01
N GLN A 106 -33.12 -21.57 -5.87
CA GLN A 106 -32.94 -20.41 -6.75
C GLN A 106 -31.54 -19.79 -6.61
N VAL A 107 -31.03 -19.67 -5.38
CA VAL A 107 -29.67 -19.15 -5.13
C VAL A 107 -28.63 -20.09 -5.73
N ILE A 108 -28.74 -21.40 -5.50
CA ILE A 108 -27.81 -22.40 -6.07
C ILE A 108 -27.84 -22.36 -7.61
N ALA A 109 -29.02 -22.24 -8.22
CA ALA A 109 -29.14 -22.12 -9.68
C ALA A 109 -28.50 -20.82 -10.21
N ASN A 110 -28.69 -19.71 -9.50
CA ASN A 110 -28.08 -18.43 -9.85
C ASN A 110 -26.55 -18.47 -9.71
N ASP A 111 -26.03 -19.07 -8.65
CA ASP A 111 -24.59 -19.21 -8.42
C ASP A 111 -23.92 -20.08 -9.49
N ASN A 112 -24.57 -21.19 -9.88
CA ASN A 112 -24.09 -22.05 -10.95
C ASN A 112 -24.09 -21.31 -12.31
N ASN A 113 -25.14 -20.54 -12.62
CA ASN A 113 -25.19 -19.74 -13.84
C ASN A 113 -24.12 -18.64 -13.84
N CYS A 114 -23.93 -17.95 -12.72
CA CYS A 114 -22.90 -16.93 -12.55
C CYS A 114 -21.50 -17.52 -12.79
N CYS A 115 -21.18 -18.64 -12.14
CA CYS A 115 -19.90 -19.33 -12.30
C CYS A 115 -19.62 -19.72 -13.76
N MET A 116 -20.62 -20.29 -14.45
CA MET A 116 -20.51 -20.64 -15.86
C MET A 116 -20.34 -19.41 -16.77
N GLN A 117 -21.06 -18.31 -16.49
CA GLN A 117 -20.95 -17.09 -17.28
C GLN A 117 -19.57 -16.44 -17.12
N THR A 118 -19.07 -16.35 -15.88
CA THR A 118 -17.73 -15.85 -15.60
C THR A 118 -16.66 -16.72 -16.27
N GLN A 119 -16.79 -18.04 -16.24
CA GLN A 119 -15.86 -18.94 -16.91
C GLN A 119 -15.83 -18.71 -18.43
N ASN A 120 -16.99 -18.58 -19.08
CA ASN A 120 -17.06 -18.28 -20.51
C ASN A 120 -16.46 -16.91 -20.86
N GLN A 121 -16.71 -15.88 -20.02
CA GLN A 121 -16.12 -14.56 -20.19
C GLN A 121 -14.59 -14.62 -20.10
N ILE A 122 -14.03 -15.34 -19.12
CA ILE A 122 -12.58 -15.53 -18.97
C ILE A 122 -11.98 -16.22 -20.20
N LEU A 123 -12.64 -17.26 -20.73
CA LEU A 123 -12.18 -17.95 -21.94
C LEU A 123 -12.13 -17.02 -23.15
N ASN A 124 -13.19 -16.22 -23.37
CA ASN A 124 -13.25 -15.27 -24.48
C ASN A 124 -12.16 -14.20 -24.34
N SER A 125 -12.03 -13.60 -23.15
CA SER A 125 -10.98 -12.62 -22.88
C SER A 125 -9.58 -13.18 -23.08
N LYS A 126 -9.33 -14.43 -22.71
CA LYS A 126 -8.03 -15.10 -22.96
C LYS A 126 -7.75 -15.20 -24.46
N TYR A 127 -8.73 -15.60 -25.26
CA TYR A 127 -8.56 -15.71 -26.71
C TYR A 127 -8.25 -14.35 -27.36
N ASP A 128 -8.97 -13.30 -26.95
CA ASP A 128 -8.75 -11.95 -27.47
C ASP A 128 -7.36 -11.42 -27.09
N LEU A 129 -6.93 -11.62 -25.83
CA LEU A 129 -5.58 -11.27 -25.37
C LEU A 129 -4.49 -12.02 -26.14
N ASP A 130 -4.65 -13.33 -26.36
CA ASP A 130 -3.67 -14.13 -27.11
C ASP A 130 -3.50 -13.56 -28.53
N LYS A 131 -4.61 -13.19 -29.20
CA LYS A 131 -4.61 -12.57 -30.52
C LYS A 131 -3.90 -11.20 -30.51
N GLU A 132 -4.22 -10.34 -29.55
CA GLU A 132 -3.60 -9.01 -29.43
C GLU A 132 -2.10 -9.11 -29.19
N ILE A 133 -1.65 -10.01 -28.30
CA ILE A 133 -0.23 -10.24 -28.01
C ILE A 133 0.53 -10.70 -29.26
N LEU A 134 -0.06 -11.63 -30.04
CA LEU A 134 0.53 -12.11 -31.29
C LEU A 134 0.68 -10.98 -32.30
N GLN A 135 -0.37 -10.16 -32.46
CA GLN A 135 -0.33 -8.99 -33.34
C GLN A 135 0.73 -7.97 -32.89
N ASN A 136 0.76 -7.62 -31.61
CA ASN A 136 1.71 -6.66 -31.05
C ASN A 136 3.16 -7.13 -31.23
N ARG A 137 3.43 -8.43 -31.03
CA ARG A 137 4.76 -9.01 -31.28
C ARG A 137 5.16 -8.93 -32.75
N TYR A 138 4.23 -9.17 -33.67
CA TYR A 138 4.49 -9.05 -35.10
C TYR A 138 4.78 -7.59 -35.50
N GLU A 139 3.94 -6.65 -35.06
CA GLU A 139 4.10 -5.22 -35.34
C GLU A 139 5.43 -4.68 -34.78
N ASN A 140 5.79 -5.07 -33.56
CA ASN A 140 7.05 -4.67 -32.93
C ASN A 140 8.28 -5.24 -33.67
N SER A 141 8.21 -6.49 -34.12
CA SER A 141 9.27 -7.08 -34.96
C SER A 141 9.44 -6.33 -36.28
N LEU A 142 8.34 -6.01 -36.96
CA LEU A 142 8.36 -5.27 -38.22
C LEU A 142 8.88 -3.83 -38.03
N GLN A 143 8.45 -3.15 -36.96
CA GLN A 143 8.94 -1.82 -36.61
C GLN A 143 10.44 -1.85 -36.32
N THR A 144 10.92 -2.85 -35.59
CA THR A 144 12.35 -3.02 -35.29
C THR A 144 13.17 -3.25 -36.56
N GLN A 145 12.67 -4.07 -37.50
CA GLN A 145 13.31 -4.27 -38.80
C GLN A 145 13.36 -2.98 -39.62
N THR A 146 12.25 -2.24 -39.66
CA THR A 146 12.15 -0.96 -40.37
C THR A 146 13.13 0.07 -39.79
N LEU A 147 13.18 0.19 -38.46
CA LEU A 147 14.11 1.09 -37.77
C LEU A 147 15.56 0.69 -38.01
N SER A 148 15.87 -0.61 -37.96
CA SER A 148 17.22 -1.11 -38.24
C SER A 148 17.66 -0.77 -39.68
N GLY A 149 16.77 -0.91 -40.66
CA GLY A 149 17.03 -0.52 -42.04
C GLY A 149 17.26 0.98 -42.20
N GLN A 150 16.43 1.81 -41.57
CA GLN A 150 16.59 3.27 -41.57
C GLN A 150 17.92 3.69 -40.91
N LEU A 151 18.31 3.05 -39.82
CA LEU A 151 19.57 3.34 -39.14
C LEU A 151 20.78 2.97 -40.01
N ALA A 152 20.73 1.83 -40.69
CA ALA A 152 21.76 1.42 -41.64
C ALA A 152 21.88 2.42 -42.81
N GLN A 153 20.75 2.84 -43.37
CA GLN A 153 20.72 3.85 -44.43
C GLN A 153 21.30 5.18 -43.96
N CYS A 154 20.87 5.68 -42.79
CA CYS A 154 21.38 6.90 -42.19
C CYS A 154 22.89 6.83 -41.95
N CYS A 155 23.41 5.68 -41.50
CA CYS A 155 24.85 5.47 -41.32
C CYS A 155 25.61 5.53 -42.65
N CYS A 156 25.07 4.94 -43.72
CA CYS A 156 25.63 5.05 -45.07
C CYS A 156 25.62 6.50 -45.59
N ASP A 157 24.52 7.22 -45.40
CA ASP A 157 24.39 8.61 -45.83
C ASP A 157 25.38 9.52 -45.10
N ILE A 158 25.47 9.42 -43.77
CA ILE A 158 26.45 10.16 -42.96
C ILE A 158 27.88 9.84 -43.39
N LYS A 159 28.19 8.57 -43.68
CA LYS A 159 29.51 8.18 -44.14
C LYS A 159 29.84 8.84 -45.49
N ASN A 160 28.90 8.83 -46.42
CA ASN A 160 29.09 9.42 -47.75
C ASN A 160 29.26 10.94 -47.67
N THR A 161 28.43 11.63 -46.88
CA THR A 161 28.57 13.08 -46.69
C THR A 161 29.89 13.44 -46.02
N ALA A 162 30.29 12.69 -44.97
CA ALA A 162 31.57 12.90 -44.32
C ALA A 162 32.78 12.69 -45.25
N HIS A 163 32.72 11.69 -46.15
CA HIS A 163 33.75 11.50 -47.17
C HIS A 163 33.79 12.66 -48.15
N GLN A 164 32.64 13.09 -48.67
CA GLN A 164 32.54 14.19 -49.62
C GLN A 164 33.06 15.51 -49.02
N GLU A 165 32.65 15.83 -47.79
CA GLU A 165 33.13 17.02 -47.08
C GLU A 165 34.62 16.92 -46.72
N GLY A 166 35.10 15.73 -46.36
CA GLY A 166 36.51 15.48 -46.07
C GLY A 166 37.40 15.66 -47.30
N GLU A 167 36.98 15.18 -48.47
CA GLU A 167 37.67 15.40 -49.74
C GLU A 167 37.66 16.86 -50.16
N ALA A 168 36.51 17.54 -50.07
CA ALA A 168 36.41 18.98 -50.34
C ALA A 168 37.34 19.79 -49.43
N THR A 169 37.37 19.46 -48.13
CA THR A 169 38.26 20.11 -47.15
C THR A 169 39.73 19.85 -47.50
N ARG A 170 40.09 18.61 -47.84
CA ARG A 170 41.46 18.27 -48.25
C ARG A 170 41.86 19.03 -49.52
N ALA A 171 40.98 19.10 -50.51
CA ALA A 171 41.22 19.83 -51.76
C ALA A 171 41.48 21.32 -51.49
N LEU A 172 40.61 21.96 -50.69
CA LEU A 172 40.77 23.36 -50.30
C LEU A 172 42.10 23.61 -49.56
N ILE A 173 42.48 22.74 -48.62
CA ILE A 173 43.77 22.87 -47.91
C ILE A 173 44.94 22.76 -48.89
N THR A 174 44.93 21.77 -49.78
CA THR A 174 46.02 21.60 -50.76
C THR A 174 46.12 22.78 -51.72
N GLN A 175 44.97 23.32 -52.16
CA GLN A 175 44.94 24.50 -53.03
C GLN A 175 45.53 25.73 -52.34
N ASN A 176 45.07 26.04 -51.12
CA ASN A 176 45.58 27.16 -50.34
C ASN A 176 47.09 27.03 -50.07
N MET A 177 47.59 25.82 -49.79
CA MET A 177 49.01 25.57 -49.59
C MET A 177 49.83 25.79 -50.87
N ILE A 178 49.35 25.30 -52.02
CA ILE A 178 50.02 25.48 -53.30
C ILE A 178 50.06 26.96 -53.69
N ASP A 179 48.95 27.68 -53.52
CA ASP A 179 48.88 29.09 -53.86
C ASP A 179 49.80 29.93 -52.95
N ASN A 180 49.83 29.63 -51.64
CA ASN A 180 50.78 30.28 -50.74
C ASN A 180 52.25 30.01 -51.14
N LEU A 181 52.59 28.77 -51.52
CA LEU A 181 53.94 28.44 -51.99
C LEU A 181 54.28 29.13 -53.32
N ARG A 182 53.30 29.28 -54.22
CA ARG A 182 53.48 30.02 -55.48
C ARG A 182 53.77 31.49 -55.23
N ASP A 183 53.03 32.12 -54.32
CA ASP A 183 53.24 33.51 -53.93
C ASP A 183 54.62 33.72 -53.31
N GLN A 184 55.02 32.85 -52.37
CA GLN A 184 56.36 32.88 -51.77
C GLN A 184 57.46 32.71 -52.82
N LEU A 185 57.29 31.79 -53.78
CA LEU A 185 58.26 31.55 -54.84
C LEU A 185 58.34 32.74 -55.81
N ALA A 186 57.22 33.36 -56.16
CA ALA A 186 57.17 34.56 -57.00
C ALA A 186 57.90 35.73 -56.32
N ALA A 187 57.61 35.99 -55.04
CA ALA A 187 58.29 37.02 -54.25
C ALA A 187 59.81 36.76 -54.17
N THR A 188 60.21 35.51 -53.93
CA THR A 188 61.64 35.14 -53.87
C THR A 188 62.34 35.35 -55.22
N ARG A 189 61.68 35.02 -56.34
CA ARG A 189 62.22 35.23 -57.69
C ARG A 189 62.38 36.72 -58.03
N GLU A 190 61.41 37.54 -57.65
CA GLU A 190 61.48 38.98 -57.84
C GLU A 190 62.65 39.57 -57.03
N GLN A 191 62.76 39.22 -55.75
CA GLN A 191 63.89 39.64 -54.91
C GLN A 191 65.23 39.23 -55.51
N LEU A 192 65.38 37.99 -56.01
CA LEU A 192 66.62 37.54 -56.65
C LEU A 192 66.93 38.32 -57.93
N THR A 193 65.92 38.63 -58.73
CA THR A 193 66.07 39.40 -59.98
C THR A 193 66.52 40.83 -59.67
N ASN A 194 65.91 41.48 -58.67
CA ASN A 194 66.28 42.80 -58.19
C ASN A 194 67.70 42.84 -57.60
N ALA A 195 68.10 41.81 -56.85
CA ALA A 195 69.46 41.69 -56.33
C ALA A 195 70.49 41.50 -57.47
N ARG A 196 70.16 40.70 -58.49
CA ARG A 196 71.03 40.51 -59.67
C ARG A 196 71.17 41.79 -60.49
N SER A 197 70.09 42.54 -60.71
CA SER A 197 70.15 43.81 -61.44
C SER A 197 70.94 44.87 -60.67
N ALA A 198 70.78 44.95 -59.35
CA ALA A 198 71.60 45.82 -58.51
C ALA A 198 73.10 45.45 -58.57
N ASN A 199 73.44 44.15 -58.51
CA ASN A 199 74.82 43.68 -58.63
C ASN A 199 75.43 43.99 -60.01
N LEU A 200 74.66 43.83 -61.10
CA LEU A 200 75.11 44.19 -62.45
C LEU A 200 75.32 45.71 -62.60
N ALA A 201 74.42 46.52 -62.03
CA ALA A 201 74.59 47.97 -62.02
C ALA A 201 75.86 48.37 -61.27
N ASN A 202 76.11 47.77 -60.10
CA ASN A 202 77.33 47.98 -59.33
C ASN A 202 78.59 47.57 -60.11
N SER A 203 78.58 46.43 -60.83
CA SER A 203 79.73 46.01 -61.63
C SER A 203 80.00 46.95 -62.80
N ILE A 204 78.97 47.39 -63.52
CA ILE A 204 79.11 48.37 -64.61
C ILE A 204 79.66 49.70 -64.09
N MET A 205 79.21 50.18 -62.93
CA MET A 205 79.75 51.41 -62.33
C MET A 205 81.23 51.26 -61.95
N ALA A 206 81.61 50.13 -61.36
CA ALA A 206 82.99 49.83 -61.01
C ALA A 206 83.89 49.77 -62.26
N ASP A 207 83.43 49.11 -63.33
CA ASP A 207 84.15 49.02 -64.60
C ASP A 207 84.32 50.39 -65.27
N ASN A 208 83.26 51.21 -65.31
CA ASN A 208 83.34 52.59 -65.84
C ASN A 208 84.33 53.45 -65.05
N ALA A 209 84.36 53.32 -63.72
CA ALA A 209 85.32 54.04 -62.88
C ALA A 209 86.76 53.58 -63.16
N ALA A 210 87.00 52.27 -63.31
CA ALA A 210 88.32 51.73 -63.64
C ALA A 210 88.80 52.15 -65.05
N GLN A 211 87.91 52.11 -66.06
CA GLN A 211 88.20 52.60 -67.41
C GLN A 211 88.53 54.09 -67.40
N THR A 212 87.74 54.90 -66.67
CA THR A 212 87.97 56.35 -66.54
C THR A 212 89.35 56.64 -65.95
N GLN A 213 89.79 55.91 -64.91
CA GLN A 213 91.13 56.07 -64.34
C GLN A 213 92.24 55.67 -65.32
N THR A 214 92.03 54.61 -66.10
CA THR A 214 92.97 54.19 -67.15
C THR A 214 93.09 55.27 -68.23
N LEU A 215 91.97 55.81 -68.70
CA LEU A 215 91.92 56.93 -69.65
C LEU A 215 92.63 58.17 -69.11
N ILE A 216 92.34 58.58 -67.87
CA ILE A 216 93.00 59.72 -67.20
C ILE A 216 94.52 59.52 -67.18
N SER A 217 95.00 58.32 -66.84
CA SER A 217 96.45 58.02 -66.80
C SER A 217 97.14 58.12 -68.17
N SER A 218 96.40 57.83 -69.25
CA SER A 218 96.92 57.86 -70.63
C SER A 218 96.90 59.25 -71.28
N LEU A 219 95.87 60.06 -71.02
CA LEU A 219 95.69 61.39 -71.62
C LEU A 219 96.38 62.50 -70.83
N LEU A 220 96.58 62.32 -69.53
CA LEU A 220 97.30 63.24 -68.64
C LEU A 220 98.41 62.48 -67.91
N PRO A 221 99.50 62.07 -68.61
CA PRO A 221 100.64 61.42 -67.98
C PRO A 221 101.34 62.43 -67.06
N ARG A 222 100.90 62.45 -65.80
CA ARG A 222 101.60 63.15 -64.73
C ARG A 222 102.94 62.44 -64.47
N PRO A 223 104.08 63.17 -64.42
CA PRO A 223 105.36 62.56 -64.09
C PRO A 223 105.28 61.88 -62.71
N VAL A 224 105.46 60.56 -62.68
CA VAL A 224 105.67 59.84 -61.42
C VAL A 224 107.14 60.04 -61.04
N PRO A 225 107.45 60.65 -59.89
CA PRO A 225 108.84 60.87 -59.50
C PRO A 225 109.56 59.52 -59.32
N ALA A 226 110.77 59.39 -59.91
CA ALA A 226 111.57 58.15 -59.93
C ALA A 226 112.01 57.66 -58.54
N TYR A 227 111.75 58.46 -57.51
CA TYR A 227 112.00 58.21 -56.11
C TYR A 227 110.90 58.94 -55.33
N PRO A 228 110.38 58.37 -54.23
CA PRO A 228 109.46 59.08 -53.36
C PRO A 228 110.16 60.35 -52.86
N SER A 229 109.84 61.50 -53.45
CA SER A 229 110.27 62.78 -52.89
C SER A 229 109.47 62.98 -51.61
N ALA A 230 110.15 63.00 -50.47
CA ALA A 230 109.53 63.43 -49.22
C ALA A 230 108.83 64.77 -49.49
N SER A 231 107.51 64.81 -49.26
CA SER A 231 106.81 66.09 -49.38
C SER A 231 107.48 67.05 -48.38
N PRO A 232 107.80 68.30 -48.76
CA PRO A 232 108.55 69.21 -47.89
C PRO A 232 107.79 69.65 -46.63
N TYR A 233 106.62 69.04 -46.33
CA TYR A 233 105.78 69.37 -45.19
C TYR A 233 105.37 68.19 -44.30
N MET A 234 105.98 67.00 -44.39
CA MET A 234 105.94 66.04 -43.28
C MET A 234 107.11 65.05 -43.27
N ALA A 235 107.65 64.87 -42.06
CA ALA A 235 108.97 64.35 -41.73
C ALA A 235 109.08 62.81 -41.71
N TYR A 236 110.28 62.37 -42.07
CA TYR A 236 110.97 61.13 -41.68
C TYR A 236 110.30 60.31 -40.56
N ASN A 237 109.58 59.23 -40.92
CA ASN A 237 109.38 58.09 -40.04
C ASN A 237 109.83 56.83 -40.80
N TRP A 238 111.12 56.49 -40.63
CA TRP A 238 111.78 55.36 -41.30
C TRP A 238 111.54 54.01 -40.62
N SER A 239 110.58 53.89 -39.70
CA SER A 239 110.26 52.63 -39.02
C SER A 239 108.83 52.19 -39.32
N ASN A 240 108.60 51.73 -40.56
CA ASN A 240 107.81 50.53 -40.88
C ASN A 240 107.66 50.37 -42.41
N TYR A 241 108.82 50.33 -43.07
CA TYR A 241 108.96 50.07 -44.50
C TYR A 241 108.60 48.62 -44.90
N PHE A 242 108.06 47.79 -44.00
CA PHE A 242 107.56 46.46 -44.33
C PHE A 242 106.32 46.12 -43.48
N ASN A 243 105.16 46.06 -44.14
CA ASN A 243 103.86 45.58 -43.65
C ASN A 243 103.07 46.47 -42.66
N ASN A 244 102.47 47.54 -43.18
CA ASN A 244 101.07 47.83 -42.83
C ASN A 244 100.35 48.48 -44.02
N GLY A 245 99.31 47.82 -44.51
CA GLY A 245 98.44 48.30 -45.58
C GLY A 245 97.44 47.24 -46.03
N GLY A 246 96.44 46.95 -45.20
CA GLY A 246 95.36 46.03 -45.59
C GLY A 246 94.27 45.76 -44.55
N CYS A 247 93.63 46.83 -44.05
CA CYS A 247 92.27 46.93 -43.47
C CYS A 247 91.84 46.03 -42.29
N PRO A 248 91.47 46.62 -41.13
CA PRO A 248 90.72 45.92 -40.08
C PRO A 248 89.26 45.77 -40.50
N TYR A 249 88.75 44.53 -40.47
CA TYR A 249 87.32 44.28 -40.56
C TYR A 249 86.63 44.87 -39.32
N ASN A 250 85.83 45.91 -39.54
CA ASN A 250 84.92 46.47 -38.55
C ASN A 250 83.74 45.52 -38.34
N ASN A 251 83.41 45.29 -37.08
CA ASN A 251 82.14 44.75 -36.61
C ASN A 251 80.97 45.66 -37.04
N ILE A 252 79.96 45.07 -37.69
CA ILE A 252 78.51 45.28 -37.46
C ILE A 252 77.83 43.92 -37.70
#